data_AF-A0A9E5IZY2-F1
#
_entry.id   AF-A0A9E5IZY2-F1
#
_cell.length_a   1.000
_cell.length_b   1.000
_cell.length_c   1.000
_cell.angle_alpha   90.00
_cell.angle_beta   90.00
_cell.angle_gamma   90.00
#
_symmetry.space_group_name_H-M   'P 1'
#
loop_
_entity.id
_entity.type
_entity.pdbx_description
1 polymer ?
#
loop_
_entity_poly.entity_id
_entity_poly.type
_entity_poly.pdbx_seq_one_letter_code
_entity_poly.pdbx_strand_id
1 'polypeptide(L)'
;MAGGRLNAGSIYLGNGSFDGKLNISAGIVATDLLSIDTRGGALVNIGSTGSFMLAASNLDNVNYWISNNAIRAEGGATGWTVNVDTTTQSGKVILTAVSASATAIPEPGTFGTLGLGLILLGCTRIIRRKA
;
A
#
# COMPACT_ATOMS: atom_id res chain seq x y z
N MET A 1 5.92 11.88 -6.80
CA MET A 1 5.05 12.88 -7.47
C MET A 1 3.76 12.97 -6.68
N ALA A 2 3.31 14.16 -6.28
CA ALA A 2 2.01 14.32 -5.64
C ALA A 2 0.94 14.51 -6.73
N GLY A 3 0.00 13.59 -6.83
CA GLY A 3 -1.12 13.70 -7.78
C GLY A 3 -2.21 14.65 -7.26
N GLY A 4 -3.03 15.15 -8.18
CA GLY A 4 -4.22 15.95 -7.86
C GLY A 4 -5.42 15.12 -7.43
N ARG A 5 -6.57 15.76 -7.29
CA ARG A 5 -7.85 15.10 -7.01
C ARG A 5 -8.79 15.23 -8.20
N LEU A 6 -9.30 14.10 -8.69
CA LEU A 6 -10.40 14.03 -9.65
C LEU A 6 -11.69 13.64 -8.92
N ASN A 7 -12.73 14.45 -9.01
CA ASN A 7 -14.08 14.08 -8.59
C ASN A 7 -14.89 13.71 -9.83
N ALA A 8 -15.26 12.45 -9.95
CA ALA A 8 -16.25 11.96 -10.89
C ALA A 8 -17.58 11.73 -10.15
N GLY A 9 -18.71 11.88 -10.84
CA GLY A 9 -20.01 11.48 -10.26
C GLY A 9 -20.13 9.96 -10.24
N SER A 10 -20.04 9.34 -11.43
CA SER A 10 -20.08 7.89 -11.60
C SER A 10 -18.97 7.43 -12.53
N ILE A 11 -18.43 6.24 -12.26
CA ILE A 11 -17.49 5.55 -13.13
C ILE A 11 -18.11 4.22 -13.56
N TYR A 12 -18.24 4.05 -14.87
CA TYR A 12 -18.70 2.82 -15.50
C TYR A 12 -17.55 2.28 -16.36
N LEU A 13 -17.12 1.06 -16.08
CA LEU A 13 -16.09 0.36 -16.84
C LEU A 13 -16.72 -0.91 -17.41
N GLY A 14 -16.47 -1.20 -18.68
CA GLY A 14 -17.01 -2.36 -19.37
C GLY A 14 -18.42 -2.17 -19.94
N ASN A 15 -18.84 -3.18 -20.73
CA ASN A 15 -20.16 -3.36 -21.36
C ASN A 15 -20.81 -2.09 -21.94
N GLY A 16 -20.52 -1.82 -23.22
CA GLY A 16 -21.07 -0.70 -23.97
C GLY A 16 -20.46 0.67 -23.66
N SER A 17 -19.59 0.76 -22.63
CA SER A 17 -18.87 1.97 -22.26
C SER A 17 -17.36 1.88 -22.60
N PHE A 18 -16.48 1.92 -21.60
CA PHE A 18 -15.02 1.84 -21.75
C PHE A 18 -14.51 0.47 -21.31
N ASP A 19 -14.00 -0.34 -22.25
CA ASP A 19 -13.43 -1.68 -21.97
C ASP A 19 -11.94 -1.64 -21.57
N GLY A 20 -11.48 -0.49 -21.07
CA GLY A 20 -10.09 -0.28 -20.69
C GLY A 20 -9.87 -0.29 -19.19
N LYS A 21 -8.63 0.05 -18.82
CA LYS A 21 -8.18 0.03 -17.42
C LYS A 21 -8.15 1.44 -16.87
N LEU A 22 -8.79 1.68 -15.73
CA LEU A 22 -8.58 2.89 -14.95
C LEU A 22 -7.31 2.71 -14.11
N ASN A 23 -6.22 3.36 -14.52
CA ASN A 23 -4.95 3.35 -13.77
C ASN A 23 -4.82 4.63 -12.92
N ILE A 24 -4.69 4.46 -11.61
CA ILE A 24 -4.52 5.56 -10.65
C ILE A 24 -3.09 5.47 -10.11
N SER A 25 -2.13 6.03 -10.84
CA SER A 25 -0.72 5.97 -10.47
C SER A 25 -0.35 6.88 -9.29
N ALA A 26 -1.01 8.04 -9.19
CA ALA A 26 -0.83 9.03 -8.12
C ALA A 26 -2.11 9.84 -7.88
N GLY A 27 -2.27 10.40 -6.67
CA GLY A 27 -3.39 11.28 -6.34
C GLY A 27 -4.67 10.52 -6.00
N ILE A 28 -5.82 11.22 -6.02
CA ILE A 28 -7.10 10.66 -5.59
C ILE A 28 -8.11 10.73 -6.73
N VAL A 29 -8.69 9.59 -7.10
CA VAL A 29 -9.94 9.55 -7.86
C VAL A 29 -11.08 9.32 -6.89
N ALA A 30 -12.09 10.17 -6.91
CA ALA A 30 -13.26 10.06 -6.06
C ALA A 30 -14.52 9.89 -6.93
N THR A 31 -15.36 8.92 -6.62
CA THR A 31 -16.64 8.68 -7.30
C THR A 31 -17.76 8.38 -6.30
N ASP A 32 -19.02 8.64 -6.65
CA ASP A 32 -20.14 8.22 -5.82
C ASP A 32 -20.63 6.82 -6.18
N LEU A 33 -20.44 6.41 -7.45
CA LEU A 33 -20.77 5.07 -7.94
C LEU A 33 -19.63 4.47 -8.76
N LEU A 34 -19.39 3.18 -8.57
CA LEU A 34 -18.55 2.36 -9.44
C LEU A 34 -19.33 1.14 -9.93
N SER A 35 -19.34 0.94 -11.24
CA SER A 35 -19.79 -0.29 -11.87
C SER A 35 -18.71 -0.81 -12.80
N ILE A 36 -18.41 -2.10 -12.69
CA ILE A 36 -17.43 -2.79 -13.52
C ILE A 36 -18.12 -3.98 -14.15
N ASP A 37 -18.22 -4.01 -15.46
CA ASP A 37 -18.58 -5.21 -16.21
C ASP A 37 -17.30 -5.93 -16.66
N THR A 38 -16.98 -7.03 -15.99
CA THR A 38 -15.75 -7.81 -16.17
C THR A 38 -15.76 -8.72 -17.40
N ARG A 39 -16.81 -8.68 -18.23
CA ARG A 39 -16.88 -9.48 -19.47
C ARG A 39 -15.82 -9.08 -20.52
N GLY A 40 -15.03 -8.03 -20.26
CA GLY A 40 -13.89 -7.59 -21.07
C GLY A 40 -12.63 -7.22 -20.26
N GLY A 41 -11.83 -6.27 -20.75
CA GLY A 41 -10.58 -5.79 -20.13
C GLY A 41 -10.75 -4.78 -18.99
N ALA A 42 -11.99 -4.44 -18.67
CA ALA A 42 -12.38 -3.48 -17.64
C ALA A 42 -11.84 -3.83 -16.24
N LEU A 43 -11.02 -2.94 -15.69
CA LEU A 43 -10.52 -3.05 -14.31
C LEU A 43 -10.07 -1.70 -13.77
N VAL A 44 -9.95 -1.63 -12.45
CA VAL A 44 -9.29 -0.52 -11.74
C VAL A 44 -7.94 -1.03 -11.23
N ASN A 45 -6.89 -0.26 -11.47
CA ASN A 45 -5.56 -0.50 -10.95
C ASN A 45 -5.10 0.70 -10.12
N ILE A 46 -4.76 0.46 -8.87
CA ILE A 46 -4.32 1.46 -7.91
C ILE A 46 -2.81 1.33 -7.74
N GLY A 47 -2.06 2.37 -8.08
CA GLY A 47 -0.64 2.46 -7.80
C GLY A 47 -0.37 2.80 -6.34
N SER A 48 0.86 2.57 -5.92
CA SER A 48 1.43 2.80 -4.58
C SER A 48 1.29 4.22 -4.07
N THR A 49 1.12 5.19 -4.96
CA THR A 49 0.89 6.60 -4.60
C THR A 49 -0.51 7.10 -4.96
N GLY A 50 -1.36 6.20 -5.46
CA GLY A 50 -2.73 6.46 -5.85
C GLY A 50 -3.73 6.08 -4.76
N SER A 51 -4.92 6.67 -4.83
CA SER A 51 -6.05 6.28 -3.99
C SER A 51 -7.34 6.36 -4.78
N PHE A 52 -8.24 5.41 -4.53
CA PHE A 52 -9.57 5.41 -5.12
C PHE A 52 -10.61 5.49 -4.02
N MET A 53 -11.41 6.55 -4.03
CA MET A 53 -12.39 6.84 -2.99
C MET A 53 -13.80 6.74 -3.52
N LEU A 54 -14.67 6.03 -2.80
CA LEU A 54 -16.05 5.78 -3.17
C LEU A 54 -17.00 6.12 -2.03
N ALA A 55 -18.29 6.30 -2.31
CA ALA A 55 -19.31 6.31 -1.26
C ALA A 55 -19.36 4.96 -0.54
N ALA A 56 -19.50 4.97 0.79
CA ALA A 56 -19.48 3.75 1.61
C ALA A 56 -20.59 2.75 1.28
N SER A 57 -21.68 3.20 0.65
CA SER A 57 -22.73 2.35 0.09
C SER A 57 -22.23 1.38 -1.00
N ASN A 58 -21.04 1.57 -1.55
CA ASN A 58 -20.44 0.67 -2.54
C ASN A 58 -19.57 -0.44 -1.91
N LEU A 59 -19.44 -0.52 -0.58
CA LEU A 59 -18.47 -1.42 0.07
C LEU A 59 -18.62 -2.88 -0.37
N ASP A 60 -19.84 -3.40 -0.45
CA ASP A 60 -20.08 -4.79 -0.88
C ASP A 60 -19.63 -5.02 -2.33
N ASN A 61 -19.95 -4.07 -3.22
CA ASN A 61 -19.51 -4.11 -4.62
C ASN A 61 -17.97 -4.03 -4.73
N VAL A 62 -17.36 -3.16 -3.94
CA VAL A 62 -15.89 -3.01 -3.88
C VAL A 62 -15.24 -4.32 -3.44
N ASN A 63 -15.72 -4.94 -2.37
CA ASN A 63 -15.21 -6.22 -1.88
C ASN A 63 -15.40 -7.33 -2.93
N TYR A 64 -16.55 -7.37 -3.60
CA TYR A 64 -16.80 -8.28 -4.71
C TYR A 64 -15.79 -8.09 -5.84
N TRP A 65 -15.52 -6.84 -6.26
CA TRP A 65 -14.57 -6.57 -7.35
C TRP A 65 -13.12 -6.82 -6.99
N ILE A 66 -12.72 -6.60 -5.74
CA ILE A 66 -11.40 -7.00 -5.24
C ILE A 66 -11.27 -8.53 -5.30
N SER A 67 -12.27 -9.26 -4.77
CA SER A 67 -12.26 -10.73 -4.77
C SER A 67 -12.26 -11.35 -6.16
N ASN A 68 -12.80 -10.64 -7.17
CA ASN A 68 -12.84 -11.09 -8.56
C ASN A 68 -11.68 -10.51 -9.40
N ASN A 69 -10.65 -9.93 -8.77
CA ASN A 69 -9.49 -9.33 -9.44
C ASN A 69 -9.85 -8.23 -10.46
N ALA A 70 -10.97 -7.53 -10.27
CA ALA A 70 -11.40 -6.39 -11.08
C ALA A 70 -10.91 -5.05 -10.51
N ILE A 71 -10.57 -5.01 -9.21
CA ILE A 71 -9.80 -3.93 -8.58
C ILE A 71 -8.49 -4.52 -8.07
N ARG A 72 -7.34 -3.95 -8.45
CA ARG A 72 -6.01 -4.46 -8.11
C ARG A 72 -5.09 -3.35 -7.59
N ALA A 73 -4.12 -3.75 -6.79
CA ALA A 73 -2.98 -2.93 -6.42
C ALA A 73 -1.79 -3.26 -7.33
N GLU A 74 -1.10 -2.25 -7.87
CA GLU A 74 0.14 -2.38 -8.64
C GLU A 74 0.08 -3.47 -9.73
N GLY A 75 -0.99 -3.47 -10.52
CA GLY A 75 -1.23 -4.41 -11.61
C GLY A 75 -1.55 -5.84 -11.17
N GLY A 76 -1.69 -6.09 -9.86
CA GLY A 76 -1.74 -7.43 -9.28
C GLY A 76 -0.34 -8.03 -9.07
N ALA A 77 0.69 -7.19 -8.95
CA ALA A 77 2.04 -7.65 -8.64
C ALA A 77 2.09 -8.38 -7.28
N THR A 78 2.90 -9.45 -7.22
CA THR A 78 3.09 -10.22 -5.99
C THR A 78 3.55 -9.34 -4.83
N GLY A 79 2.97 -9.54 -3.65
CA GLY A 79 3.30 -8.77 -2.45
C GLY A 79 2.58 -7.43 -2.36
N TRP A 80 1.69 -7.09 -3.29
CA TRP A 80 0.80 -5.95 -3.21
C TRP A 80 -0.64 -6.39 -2.97
N THR A 81 -1.33 -5.67 -2.10
CA THR A 81 -2.76 -5.88 -1.81
C THR A 81 -3.50 -4.55 -1.82
N VAL A 82 -4.82 -4.62 -2.01
CA VAL A 82 -5.69 -3.45 -1.85
C VAL A 82 -6.07 -3.34 -0.38
N ASN A 83 -5.70 -2.24 0.25
CA ASN A 83 -6.21 -1.87 1.57
C ASN A 83 -7.57 -1.18 1.40
N VAL A 84 -8.56 -1.62 2.16
CA VAL A 84 -9.91 -1.06 2.17
C VAL A 84 -10.11 -0.32 3.49
N ASP A 85 -10.13 1.01 3.43
CA ASP A 85 -10.28 1.88 4.58
C ASP A 85 -11.67 2.52 4.60
N THR A 86 -12.43 2.26 5.66
CA THR A 86 -13.77 2.81 5.89
C THR A 86 -13.84 3.73 7.11
N THR A 87 -12.69 4.00 7.74
CA THR A 87 -12.62 4.67 9.05
C THR A 87 -12.00 6.05 8.95
N THR A 88 -11.07 6.28 8.01
CA THR A 88 -10.38 7.57 7.87
C THR A 88 -11.30 8.71 7.43
N GLN A 89 -12.33 8.40 6.61
CA GLN A 89 -13.29 9.40 6.16
C GLN A 89 -14.73 8.85 6.27
N SER A 90 -15.52 9.47 7.14
CA SER A 90 -16.92 9.08 7.33
C SER A 90 -17.73 9.13 6.03
N GLY A 91 -18.51 8.08 5.79
CA GLY A 91 -19.35 7.93 4.60
C GLY A 91 -18.58 7.57 3.32
N LYS A 92 -17.26 7.31 3.39
CA LYS A 92 -16.43 6.93 2.24
C LYS A 92 -15.71 5.61 2.47
N VAL A 93 -15.39 4.93 1.37
CA VAL A 93 -14.45 3.81 1.30
C VAL A 93 -13.25 4.30 0.51
N ILE A 94 -12.06 4.19 1.07
CA ILE A 94 -10.80 4.60 0.46
C ILE A 94 -9.99 3.33 0.18
N LEU A 95 -9.60 3.17 -1.08
CA LEU A 95 -8.79 2.07 -1.56
C LEU A 95 -7.38 2.57 -1.84
N THR A 96 -6.40 1.92 -1.24
CA THR A 96 -4.97 2.19 -1.46
C THR A 96 -4.22 0.91 -1.77
N ALA A 97 -3.12 1.02 -2.50
CA ALA A 97 -2.20 -0.09 -2.67
C ALA A 97 -1.23 -0.14 -1.49
N VAL A 98 -1.13 -1.31 -0.85
CA VAL A 98 -0.17 -1.56 0.23
C VAL A 98 0.72 -2.73 -0.13
N SER A 99 2.02 -2.62 0.18
CA SER A 99 2.98 -3.70 -0.02
C SER A 99 3.20 -4.45 1.29
N ALA A 100 3.19 -5.77 1.24
CA ALA A 100 3.58 -6.62 2.36
C ALA A 100 5.04 -6.39 2.81
N SER A 101 5.91 -5.90 1.92
CA SER A 101 7.28 -5.48 2.27
C SER A 101 7.35 -4.12 2.98
N ALA A 102 6.31 -3.28 2.88
CA ALA A 102 6.28 -1.99 3.60
C ALA A 102 6.00 -2.16 5.10
N THR A 103 5.62 -3.37 5.54
CA THR A 103 5.49 -3.78 6.95
C THR A 103 6.74 -4.47 7.52
N ALA A 104 7.90 -4.39 6.85
CA ALA A 104 9.17 -4.69 7.49
C ALA A 104 9.55 -3.52 8.42
N ILE A 105 8.92 -3.45 9.60
CA ILE A 105 9.52 -2.80 10.75
C ILE A 105 10.85 -3.54 10.98
N PRO A 106 12.03 -2.89 10.94
CA PRO A 106 13.24 -3.56 11.41
C PRO A 106 12.98 -3.96 12.86
N GLU A 107 12.97 -5.26 13.15
CA GLU A 107 12.85 -5.73 14.52
C GLU A 107 13.90 -5.01 15.39
N PRO A 108 13.51 -4.34 16.49
CA PRO A 108 14.48 -3.86 17.46
C PRO A 108 15.00 -5.09 18.21
N GLY A 109 16.03 -5.74 17.66
CA GLY A 109 16.44 -7.02 18.23
C GLY A 109 17.66 -7.66 17.59
N THR A 110 18.79 -6.97 17.53
CA THR A 110 20.12 -7.52 17.93
C THR A 110 21.08 -6.36 18.12
N PHE A 111 20.92 -5.59 19.20
CA PHE A 111 22.09 -5.03 19.90
C PHE A 111 22.73 -6.14 20.73
N GLY A 112 23.12 -7.22 20.05
CA GLY A 112 24.05 -8.20 20.55
C GLY A 112 25.43 -7.63 20.26
N THR A 113 25.93 -6.84 21.21
CA THR A 113 27.34 -6.71 21.58
C THR A 113 28.29 -7.46 20.66
N LEU A 114 29.09 -6.73 19.90
CA LEU A 114 30.54 -6.86 19.84
C LEU A 114 31.05 -5.92 18.73
N GLY A 115 31.89 -4.96 19.12
CA GLY A 115 32.92 -4.52 18.20
C GLY A 115 32.94 -3.05 17.78
N LEU A 116 32.58 -2.10 18.65
CA LEU A 116 33.18 -0.77 18.57
C LEU A 116 33.36 -0.19 19.99
N GLY A 117 34.45 -0.62 20.63
CA GLY A 117 34.93 -0.08 21.90
C GLY A 117 36.45 -0.06 21.89
N LEU A 118 37.03 0.81 21.05
CA LEU A 118 38.45 1.12 21.04
C LEU A 118 38.81 1.79 22.39
N ILE A 119 39.46 1.08 23.31
CA ILE A 119 40.05 1.69 24.52
C ILE A 119 41.47 1.14 24.75
N LEU A 120 42.43 2.00 24.38
CA LEU A 120 43.65 2.38 25.10
C LEU A 120 44.55 1.27 25.69
N LEU A 121 45.60 0.94 24.94
CA LEU A 121 46.81 0.26 25.44
C LEU A 121 47.68 1.30 26.20
N GLY A 122 47.32 1.56 27.46
CA GLY A 122 48.09 2.38 28.39
C GLY A 122 49.14 1.56 29.13
N CYS A 123 50.40 1.94 28.97
CA CYS A 123 51.60 1.28 29.50
C CYS A 123 51.63 1.15 31.04
N THR A 124 52.34 0.11 31.52
CA THR A 124 53.54 0.15 32.39
C THR A 124 53.52 -0.88 33.54
N ARG A 125 54.55 -1.76 33.52
CA ARG A 125 55.26 -2.50 34.59
C ARG A 125 54.65 -2.65 36.00
N ILE A 126 54.84 -3.85 36.59
CA ILE A 126 55.45 -4.15 37.93
C ILE A 126 55.23 -5.66 38.22
N ILE A 127 56.22 -6.56 38.00
CA ILE A 127 57.16 -7.18 38.96
C ILE A 127 56.56 -7.56 40.35
N ARG A 128 56.55 -8.87 40.68
CA ARG A 128 56.97 -9.57 41.95
C ARG A 128 56.14 -10.87 42.14
N ARG A 129 56.67 -12.10 42.00
CA ARG A 129 57.54 -12.97 42.87
C ARG A 129 56.82 -13.70 44.03
N LYS A 130 57.06 -15.03 44.09
CA LYS A 130 56.83 -16.04 45.17
C LYS A 130 55.38 -16.56 45.31
N ALA A 131 55.13 -17.82 45.66
CA ALA A 131 55.92 -18.83 46.39
C ALA A 131 56.05 -20.16 45.65
#